data_AF-A0A8T5UCW5-F1
#
_entry.id   AF-A0A8T5UCW5-F1
#
_cell.length_a   1.000
_cell.length_b   1.000
_cell.length_c   1.000
_cell.angle_alpha   90.00
_cell.angle_beta   90.00
_cell.angle_gamma   90.00
#
_symmetry.space_group_name_H-M   'P 1'
#
loop_
_entity.id
_entity.type
_entity.pdbx_description
1 polymer ?
#
loop_
_entity_poly.entity_id
_entity_poly.type
_entity_poly.pdbx_seq_one_letter_code
_entity_poly.pdbx_strand_id
1 'polypeptide(L)'
;MEAKFTAPNVLHTKIYDEVDLVKIPIEMEGELVLYDKGQDSDKGHLIEFNVRNNKDVRELEGRLRIKSLSPNKSKVGVFVDSFKLSSDFLSSLSGVSDLVLQNKISEMLRNIEKYCKTKELKDFL
;
A
#
# COMPACT_ATOMS: atom_id res chain seq x y z
N MET A 1 4.25 -13.76 0.93
CA MET A 1 4.64 -12.38 0.58
C MET A 1 6.09 -12.18 0.95
N GLU A 2 6.88 -11.67 0.02
CA GLU A 2 8.25 -11.22 0.24
C GLU A 2 8.29 -9.70 0.11
N ALA A 3 9.00 -9.02 1.02
CA ALA A 3 9.16 -7.57 0.98
C ALA A 3 10.57 -7.21 1.47
N LYS A 4 11.29 -6.41 0.69
CA LYS A 4 12.66 -6.00 1.01
C LYS A 4 12.92 -4.58 0.52
N PHE A 5 13.55 -3.77 1.37
CA PHE A 5 14.09 -2.49 0.93
C PHE A 5 15.32 -2.72 0.05
N THR A 6 15.23 -2.33 -1.23
CA THR A 6 16.35 -2.37 -2.19
C THR A 6 17.10 -1.03 -2.22
N ALA A 7 16.45 0.03 -1.75
CA ALA A 7 17.02 1.33 -1.45
C ALA A 7 16.26 1.95 -0.25
N PRO A 8 16.75 3.05 0.37
CA PRO A 8 16.14 3.64 1.56
C PRO A 8 14.64 3.97 1.42
N ASN A 9 14.19 4.23 0.20
CA ASN A 9 12.83 4.62 -0.12
C ASN A 9 12.17 3.71 -1.16
N VAL A 10 12.75 2.55 -1.46
CA VAL A 10 12.23 1.60 -2.46
C VAL A 10 12.01 0.26 -1.79
N LEU A 11 10.74 -0.12 -1.67
CA LEU A 11 10.31 -1.41 -1.17
C LEU A 11 9.97 -2.31 -2.34
N HIS A 12 10.84 -3.27 -2.63
CA HIS A 12 10.53 -4.35 -3.56
C HIS A 12 9.58 -5.34 -2.89
N THR A 13 8.49 -5.70 -3.56
CA THR A 13 7.50 -6.66 -3.06
C THR A 13 7.22 -7.74 -4.10
N LYS A 14 7.08 -8.96 -3.60
CA LYS A 14 6.57 -10.10 -4.35
C LYS A 14 5.40 -10.72 -3.60
N ILE A 15 4.25 -10.71 -4.22
CA ILE A 15 2.98 -11.14 -3.65
C ILE A 15 2.48 -12.31 -4.47
N TYR A 16 2.22 -13.41 -3.76
CA TYR A 16 1.42 -14.52 -4.23
C TYR A 16 0.19 -14.55 -3.35
N ASP A 17 -0.98 -14.35 -3.95
CA ASP A 17 -2.25 -14.30 -3.24
C ASP A 17 -3.34 -14.95 -4.09
N GLU A 18 -4.45 -15.33 -3.47
CA GLU A 18 -5.65 -15.77 -4.17
C GLU A 18 -6.77 -14.76 -3.87
N VAL A 19 -7.47 -14.32 -4.91
CA VAL A 19 -8.68 -13.52 -4.69
C VAL A 19 -9.82 -14.46 -4.37
N ASP A 20 -10.17 -14.60 -3.09
CA ASP A 20 -11.24 -15.48 -2.60
C ASP A 20 -12.56 -15.36 -3.39
N LEU A 21 -12.86 -14.16 -3.90
CA LEU A 21 -14.09 -13.84 -4.64
C LEU A 21 -14.15 -14.52 -6.02
N VAL A 22 -13.01 -14.76 -6.67
CA VAL A 22 -12.93 -15.33 -8.03
C VAL A 22 -11.99 -16.54 -8.13
N LYS A 23 -11.32 -16.92 -7.03
CA LYS A 23 -10.33 -18.01 -6.94
C LYS A 23 -9.23 -17.91 -8.00
N ILE A 24 -8.84 -16.68 -8.34
CA ILE A 24 -7.76 -16.43 -9.29
C ILE A 24 -6.47 -16.23 -8.50
N PRO A 25 -5.43 -17.03 -8.75
CA PRO A 25 -4.12 -16.77 -8.19
C PRO A 25 -3.55 -15.50 -8.82
N ILE A 26 -3.16 -14.56 -7.98
CA ILE A 26 -2.46 -13.35 -8.34
C ILE A 26 -1.01 -13.50 -7.92
N GLU A 27 -0.11 -13.41 -8.90
CA GLU A 27 1.30 -13.15 -8.67
C GLU A 27 1.62 -11.74 -9.13
N MET A 28 1.89 -10.85 -8.17
CA MET A 28 2.32 -9.47 -8.44
C MET A 28 3.73 -9.27 -7.91
N GLU A 29 4.57 -8.65 -8.74
CA GLU A 29 5.91 -8.25 -8.38
C GLU A 29 6.11 -6.79 -8.80
N GLY A 30 6.71 -5.99 -7.94
CA GLY A 30 7.02 -4.61 -8.26
C GLY A 30 7.73 -3.86 -7.15
N GLU A 31 7.91 -2.56 -7.37
CA GLU A 31 8.55 -1.68 -6.42
C GLU A 31 7.59 -0.57 -5.98
N LEU A 32 7.36 -0.48 -4.68
CA LEU A 32 6.72 0.68 -4.05
C LEU A 32 7.81 1.69 -3.72
N VAL A 33 7.75 2.87 -4.32
CA VAL A 33 8.65 3.97 -4.02
C VAL A 33 7.95 4.97 -3.12
N LEU A 34 8.64 5.38 -2.06
CA LEU A 34 8.16 6.32 -1.07
C LEU A 34 8.92 7.65 -1.22
N TYR A 35 8.21 8.76 -1.08
CA TYR A 35 8.78 10.10 -1.09
C TYR A 35 8.32 10.85 0.14
N ASP A 36 9.24 11.03 1.08
CA ASP A 36 8.99 11.84 2.27
C ASP A 36 8.91 13.32 1.87
N LYS A 37 7.75 13.95 2.11
CA LYS A 37 7.52 15.39 1.88
C LYS A 37 7.63 16.21 3.16
N GLY A 38 7.92 15.56 4.29
CA GLY A 38 8.07 16.18 5.59
C GLY A 38 6.74 16.45 6.29
N GLN A 39 6.82 17.32 7.30
CA GLN A 39 5.72 17.60 8.21
C GLN A 39 5.12 18.99 7.98
N ASP A 40 3.80 19.03 7.90
CA ASP A 40 2.98 20.25 7.92
C ASP A 40 2.40 20.41 9.33
N SER A 41 2.42 21.64 9.85
CA SER A 41 2.01 21.97 11.22
C SER A 41 0.60 21.49 11.55
N ASP A 42 -0.35 21.63 10.62
CA ASP A 42 -1.76 21.35 10.91
C ASP A 42 -2.22 19.99 10.38
N LYS A 43 -1.49 19.44 9.42
CA LYS A 43 -1.91 18.25 8.65
C LYS A 43 -1.07 17.02 8.96
N GLY A 44 0.06 17.14 9.67
CA GLY A 44 0.95 16.03 10.01
C GLY A 44 1.97 15.71 8.92
N HIS A 45 2.62 14.56 9.02
CA HIS A 45 3.64 14.08 8.09
C HIS A 45 3.02 13.56 6.79
N LEU A 46 3.61 13.90 5.64
CA LEU A 46 3.16 13.50 4.32
C LEU A 46 4.21 12.61 3.65
N ILE A 47 3.79 11.44 3.19
CA ILE A 47 4.60 10.55 2.38
C ILE A 47 3.83 10.28 1.10
N GLU A 48 4.38 10.65 -0.05
CA GLU A 48 3.83 10.24 -1.34
C GLU A 48 4.36 8.85 -1.68
N PHE A 49 3.57 8.06 -2.40
CA PHE A 49 4.00 6.75 -2.86
C PHE A 49 3.52 6.49 -4.29
N ASN A 50 4.34 5.76 -5.03
CA ASN A 50 3.95 5.22 -6.33
C ASN A 50 4.54 3.84 -6.57
N VAL A 51 3.99 3.15 -7.58
CA VAL A 51 4.52 1.85 -8.02
C VAL A 51 5.30 2.01 -9.32
N ARG A 52 6.41 1.31 -9.40
CA ARG A 52 7.18 1.12 -10.64
C ARG A 52 7.59 -0.34 -10.79
N ASN A 53 8.12 -0.68 -11.97
CA ASN A 53 8.62 -2.02 -12.28
C ASN A 53 7.58 -3.12 -12.01
N ASN A 54 6.31 -2.84 -12.27
CA ASN A 54 5.20 -3.76 -12.07
C ASN A 54 4.49 -4.01 -13.41
N LYS A 55 4.33 -5.27 -13.79
CA LYS A 55 3.71 -5.67 -15.07
C LYS A 55 2.17 -5.60 -15.03
N ASP A 56 1.59 -5.69 -13.84
CA ASP A 56 0.15 -5.79 -13.59
C ASP A 56 -0.46 -4.42 -13.20
N VAL A 57 0.36 -3.53 -12.63
CA VAL A 57 -0.01 -2.16 -12.22
C VAL A 57 0.68 -1.16 -13.15
N ARG A 58 -0.10 -0.52 -14.02
CA ARG A 58 0.38 0.52 -14.93
C ARG A 58 0.63 1.84 -14.21
N GLU A 59 -0.22 2.16 -13.24
CA GLU A 59 -0.17 3.40 -12.50
C GLU A 59 -0.71 3.17 -11.09
N LEU A 60 0.05 3.54 -10.07
CA LEU A 60 -0.46 3.74 -8.72
C LEU A 60 0.22 5.00 -8.21
N GLU A 61 -0.57 6.02 -7.91
CA GLU A 61 -0.12 7.23 -7.24
C GLU A 61 -1.00 7.45 -6.03
N GLY A 62 -0.37 7.72 -4.90
CA GLY A 62 -1.09 8.00 -3.67
C GLY A 62 -0.22 8.66 -2.64
N ARG A 63 -0.83 8.88 -1.48
CA ARG A 63 -0.21 9.55 -0.35
C ARG A 63 -0.70 9.00 0.97
N LEU A 64 0.23 8.87 1.90
CA LEU A 64 0.02 8.58 3.31
C LEU A 64 0.13 9.89 4.10
N ARG A 65 -0.83 10.10 4.99
CA ARG A 65 -0.82 11.19 5.96
C ARG A 65 -0.78 10.63 7.37
N ILE A 66 0.22 11.01 8.14
CA ILE A 66 0.39 10.55 9.52
C ILE A 66 0.31 11.76 10.44
N LYS A 67 -0.71 11.82 11.29
CA LYS A 67 -0.90 12.89 12.27
C LYS A 67 -0.93 12.31 13.69
N SER A 68 -0.05 12.80 14.55
CA SER A 68 -0.14 12.49 15.99
C SER A 68 -1.40 13.14 16.57
N LEU A 69 -2.20 12.34 17.28
CA LEU A 69 -3.37 12.81 18.03
C LEU A 69 -3.05 12.92 19.52
N SER A 70 -2.14 12.08 20.02
CA SER A 70 -1.57 12.11 21.36
C SER A 70 -0.24 11.36 21.36
N PRO A 71 0.55 11.37 22.46
CA PRO A 71 1.84 10.67 22.51
C PRO A 71 1.78 9.19 22.13
N ASN A 72 0.64 8.53 22.34
CA ASN A 72 0.46 7.10 22.10
C ASN A 72 -0.59 6.81 21.00
N LYS A 73 -1.01 7.82 20.24
CA LYS A 73 -2.07 7.65 19.23
C LYS A 73 -1.79 8.50 18.00
N SER A 74 -1.81 7.84 16.84
CA SER A 74 -1.68 8.48 15.53
C SER A 74 -2.89 8.15 14.66
N LYS A 75 -3.25 9.09 13.80
CA LYS A 75 -4.17 8.88 12.68
C LYS A 75 -3.35 8.71 11.42
N VAL A 76 -3.56 7.59 10.73
CA VAL A 76 -2.99 7.33 9.40
C VAL A 76 -4.12 7.42 8.39
N GLY A 77 -4.00 8.33 7.44
CA GLY A 77 -4.87 8.41 6.26
C GLY A 77 -4.10 7.93 5.04
N VAL A 78 -4.74 7.08 4.23
CA VAL A 78 -4.19 6.64 2.94
C VAL A 78 -5.14 7.11 1.85
N PHE A 79 -4.58 7.80 0.87
CA PHE A 79 -5.32 8.38 -0.24
C PHE A 79 -4.69 7.84 -1.52
N VAL A 80 -5.48 7.16 -2.33
CA VAL A 80 -5.07 6.71 -3.65
C VAL A 80 -5.59 7.76 -4.63
N ASP A 81 -4.67 8.49 -5.26
CA ASP A 81 -5.01 9.58 -6.18
C ASP A 81 -5.22 9.04 -7.61
N SER A 82 -4.45 8.04 -8.03
CA SER A 82 -4.64 7.32 -9.30
C SER A 82 -4.30 5.84 -9.15
N PHE A 83 -5.09 4.97 -9.78
CA PHE A 83 -4.80 3.55 -9.87
C PHE A 83 -5.29 2.97 -11.19
N LYS A 84 -4.37 2.37 -11.95
CA LYS A 84 -4.65 1.72 -13.24
C LYS A 84 -3.92 0.39 -13.33
N LEU A 85 -4.70 -0.65 -13.55
CA LEU A 85 -4.21 -1.99 -13.86
C LEU A 85 -3.86 -2.12 -15.35
N SER A 86 -3.01 -3.09 -15.68
CA SER A 86 -2.75 -3.47 -17.07
C SER A 86 -4.02 -4.07 -17.69
N SER A 87 -4.20 -3.91 -19.00
CA SER A 87 -5.34 -4.45 -19.75
C SER A 87 -5.47 -5.96 -19.59
N ASP A 88 -4.34 -6.65 -19.54
CA ASP A 88 -4.27 -8.11 -19.47
C ASP A 88 -4.79 -8.58 -18.11
N PHE A 89 -4.45 -7.88 -17.04
CA PHE A 89 -4.95 -8.16 -15.70
C PHE A 89 -6.42 -7.73 -15.52
N LEU A 90 -6.87 -6.64 -16.15
CA LEU A 90 -8.29 -6.27 -16.16
C LEU A 90 -9.15 -7.31 -16.89
N SER A 91 -8.63 -7.86 -17.98
CA SER A 91 -9.33 -8.89 -18.76
C SER A 91 -9.54 -10.19 -17.99
N SER A 92 -8.62 -10.53 -17.08
CA SER A 92 -8.74 -11.72 -16.23
C SER A 92 -9.72 -11.54 -15.06
N LEU A 93 -10.06 -10.29 -14.68
CA LEU A 93 -10.92 -9.97 -13.53
C LEU A 93 -12.37 -9.58 -13.90
N SER A 94 -12.77 -9.71 -15.17
CA SER A 94 -14.16 -9.60 -15.65
C SER A 94 -15.03 -8.46 -15.06
N GLY A 95 -14.44 -7.29 -14.81
CA GLY A 95 -15.15 -6.09 -14.33
C GLY A 95 -15.31 -5.97 -12.81
N VAL A 96 -14.73 -6.87 -12.00
CA VAL A 96 -14.78 -6.84 -10.52
C VAL A 96 -13.50 -6.24 -9.90
N SER A 97 -12.59 -5.73 -10.74
CA SER A 97 -11.24 -5.27 -10.36
C SER A 97 -11.22 -4.22 -9.26
N ASP A 98 -12.13 -3.24 -9.33
CA ASP A 98 -12.14 -2.10 -8.41
C ASP A 98 -12.54 -2.53 -7.00
N LEU A 99 -13.53 -3.43 -6.89
CA LEU A 99 -13.97 -3.99 -5.62
C LEU A 99 -12.88 -4.87 -4.99
N VAL A 100 -12.23 -5.71 -5.80
CA VAL A 100 -11.11 -6.55 -5.35
C VAL A 100 -9.99 -5.68 -4.80
N LEU A 101 -9.64 -4.59 -5.50
CA LEU A 101 -8.60 -3.68 -5.05
C LEU A 101 -8.97 -2.97 -3.74
N GLN A 102 -10.19 -2.43 -3.65
CA GLN A 102 -10.67 -1.76 -2.44
C GLN A 102 -10.64 -2.69 -1.23
N ASN A 103 -11.04 -3.95 -1.41
CA ASN A 103 -10.99 -4.96 -0.35
C ASN A 103 -9.54 -5.24 0.06
N LYS A 104 -8.62 -5.47 -0.88
CA LYS A 104 -7.21 -5.74 -0.56
C LYS A 104 -6.52 -4.56 0.12
N ILE A 105 -6.76 -3.32 -0.33
CA ILE A 105 -6.25 -2.12 0.36
C ILE A 105 -6.81 -2.05 1.78
N SER A 106 -8.11 -2.29 1.95
CA SER A 106 -8.75 -2.28 3.27
C SER A 106 -8.18 -3.34 4.21
N GLU A 107 -7.92 -4.54 3.71
CA GLU A 107 -7.27 -5.62 4.46
C GLU A 107 -5.85 -5.26 4.87
N MET A 108 -5.05 -4.68 3.96
CA MET A 108 -3.71 -4.20 4.25
C MET A 108 -3.73 -3.16 5.38
N LEU A 109 -4.62 -2.17 5.31
CA LEU A 109 -4.76 -1.14 6.33
C LEU A 109 -5.17 -1.73 7.69
N ARG A 110 -6.08 -2.71 7.71
CA ARG A 110 -6.46 -3.43 8.94
C ARG A 110 -5.29 -4.24 9.51
N ASN A 111 -4.47 -4.86 8.66
CA ASN A 111 -3.30 -5.61 9.10
C ASN A 111 -2.22 -4.68 9.68
N ILE A 112 -1.99 -3.52 9.07
CA ILE A 112 -1.12 -2.48 9.62
C ILE A 112 -1.66 -2.00 10.98
N GLU A 113 -2.96 -1.74 11.08
CA GLU A 113 -3.58 -1.34 12.35
C GLU A 113 -3.35 -2.40 13.45
N LYS A 114 -3.59 -3.68 13.15
CA LYS A 114 -3.34 -4.79 14.09
C LYS A 114 -1.87 -4.90 14.48
N TYR A 115 -0.97 -4.75 13.51
CA TYR A 115 0.47 -4.80 13.73
C TYR A 115 0.93 -3.68 14.66
N CYS A 116 0.53 -2.43 14.38
CA CYS A 116 0.86 -1.28 15.22
C CYS A 116 0.24 -1.33 16.63
N LYS A 117 -0.86 -2.07 16.82
CA LYS A 117 -1.45 -2.31 18.16
C LYS A 117 -0.71 -3.37 18.98
N THR A 118 0.07 -4.23 18.33
CA THR A 118 0.70 -5.40 18.96
C THR A 118 2.22 -5.28 19.08
N LYS A 119 2.81 -4.23 18.49
CA LYS A 119 4.25 -3.96 18.49
C LYS A 119 4.53 -2.56 19.01
N GLU A 120 5.53 -2.44 19.87
CA GLU A 120 5.94 -1.14 20.38
C GLU A 120 6.89 -0.47 19.39
N LEU A 121 6.78 0.85 19.22
CA LEU A 121 7.61 1.60 18.27
C LEU A 121 9.12 1.43 18.55
N LYS A 122 9.49 1.21 19.81
CA LYS A 122 10.87 0.97 20.25
C LYS A 122 11.49 -0.30 19.65
N ASP A 123 10.66 -1.24 19.18
CA ASP A 123 11.13 -2.50 18.58
C ASP A 123 11.62 -2.29 17.14
N PHE A 124 11.52 -1.06 16.60
CA PHE A 124 11.86 -0.69 15.23
C PHE A 124 13.00 0.34 15.10
N LEU A 125 13.54 0.81 16.24
CA LEU A 125 14.63 1.78 16.35
C LEU A 125 15.91 1.07 16.80
#